data_AF-A0A9Q1G9K2-F1
#
_entry.id   AF-A0A9Q1G9K2-F1
#
_cell.length_a   1.000
_cell.length_b   1.000
_cell.length_c   1.000
_cell.angle_alpha   90.00
_cell.angle_beta   90.00
_cell.angle_gamma   90.00
#
_symmetry.space_group_name_H-M   'P 1'
#
loop_
_entity.id
_entity.type
_entity.pdbx_description
1 polymer ?
#
loop_
_entity_poly.entity_id
_entity_poly.type
_entity_poly.pdbx_seq_one_letter_code
_entity_poly.pdbx_strand_id
1 'polypeptide(L)'
;MRIEFKSDNTVSKKGFKAQFFSDKDECSKENGGCQHECVNTFGSYSCQCRSGFVLHENRHDCKEAGCDHIVNSVTGTITSPNWPDKYPSKKACSWALSTTPGHRIKLDFNEMDMEAHLECAYDHVEIYDGRDGKAPSLGRFCGTKKPQPVISSCNKMFLRFFSDNSVQKKGFEASHTAECGGRLKAEVKTKDLYSHAQFGDNNYPGASDCQWMISAEKGYGVELIFQTFEIEEEADCGYDYMELFDGADNKSPRLGRYCGSGPPEEIYSAGDSIVIKFRSDDTINKKGFHVRYTSTKFQDTLHSRK
;
A
#
# COMPACT_ATOMS: atom_id res chain seq x y z
N MET A 1 20.06 13.66 31.56
CA MET A 1 19.06 13.46 32.63
C MET A 1 19.36 14.43 33.78
N ARG A 2 18.36 15.13 34.33
CA ARG A 2 18.51 16.08 35.46
C ARG A 2 17.71 15.53 36.64
N ILE A 3 18.38 15.20 37.74
CA ILE A 3 17.71 14.84 38.99
C ILE A 3 17.74 16.05 39.91
N GLU A 4 16.57 16.44 40.42
CA GLU A 4 16.42 17.47 41.43
C GLU A 4 15.83 16.86 42.70
N PHE A 5 16.52 17.06 43.81
CA PHE A 5 16.06 16.68 45.14
C PHE A 5 15.80 17.93 45.96
N LYS A 6 14.59 18.04 46.53
CA LYS A 6 14.19 19.16 47.39
C LYS A 6 13.85 18.62 48.77
N SER A 7 14.51 19.15 49.81
CA SER A 7 14.24 18.83 51.22
C SER A 7 13.71 20.06 51.96
N ASP A 8 12.90 19.85 53.00
CA ASP A 8 12.20 20.91 53.74
C ASP A 8 12.92 21.37 55.03
N ASN A 9 14.19 21.00 55.22
CA ASN A 9 15.09 21.43 56.32
C ASN A 9 14.62 21.09 57.75
N THR A 10 13.57 20.31 57.94
CA THR A 10 13.02 20.03 59.28
C THR A 10 13.67 18.85 60.00
N VAL A 11 14.09 17.79 59.27
CA VAL A 11 14.73 16.58 59.83
C VAL A 11 15.78 16.02 58.87
N SER A 12 16.98 15.73 59.35
CA SER A 12 18.04 15.10 58.54
C SER A 12 17.99 13.57 58.63
N LYS A 13 17.88 12.89 57.49
CA LYS A 13 18.01 11.44 57.34
C LYS A 13 19.00 11.10 56.21
N LYS A 14 19.41 9.84 56.09
CA LYS A 14 20.22 9.39 54.95
C LYS A 14 19.47 9.73 53.65
N GLY A 15 20.13 10.45 52.75
CA GLY A 15 19.59 10.86 51.45
C GLY A 15 19.45 9.69 50.46
N PHE A 16 19.30 10.01 49.17
CA PHE A 16 19.25 9.00 48.11
C PHE A 16 20.62 8.80 47.46
N LYS A 17 20.86 7.58 46.96
CA LYS A 17 21.98 7.27 46.07
C LYS A 17 21.38 6.97 44.70
N ALA A 18 21.67 7.81 43.70
CA ALA A 18 21.37 7.49 42.31
C ALA A 18 22.63 6.90 41.67
N GLN A 19 22.49 5.70 41.10
CA GLN A 19 23.49 5.10 40.23
C GLN A 19 22.95 5.15 38.81
N PHE A 20 23.68 5.85 37.94
CA PHE A 20 23.37 5.93 36.53
C PHE A 20 24.34 5.02 35.79
N PHE A 21 23.81 4.25 34.85
CA PHE A 21 24.59 3.48 33.91
C PHE A 21 24.27 4.06 32.52
N SER A 22 25.29 4.50 31.82
CA SER A 22 25.18 4.75 30.40
C SER A 22 25.26 3.41 29.69
N ASP A 23 24.29 3.15 28.84
CA ASP A 23 24.37 2.04 27.91
C ASP A 23 25.66 2.16 27.08
N LYS A 24 26.34 1.03 26.87
CA LYS A 24 27.54 1.00 26.06
C LYS A 24 27.11 0.60 24.66
N ASP A 25 27.33 1.49 23.69
CA ASP A 25 27.06 1.13 22.31
C ASP A 25 28.15 0.17 21.79
N GLU A 26 27.84 -1.14 21.79
CA GLU A 26 28.73 -2.15 21.24
C GLU A 26 28.83 -2.09 19.71
N CYS A 27 27.81 -1.54 19.02
CA CYS A 27 27.79 -1.42 17.57
C CYS A 27 28.76 -0.35 17.06
N SER A 28 29.08 0.65 17.89
CA SER A 28 30.06 1.70 17.59
C SER A 28 31.49 1.18 17.34
N LYS A 29 31.81 -0.08 17.68
CA LYS A 29 33.10 -0.71 17.41
C LYS A 29 32.94 -1.91 16.49
N GLU A 30 33.56 -1.88 15.32
CA GLU A 30 33.57 -2.98 14.35
C GLU A 30 32.17 -3.55 14.05
N ASN A 31 31.14 -2.69 14.06
CA ASN A 31 29.75 -3.09 13.85
C ASN A 31 29.28 -4.19 14.83
N GLY A 32 29.79 -4.20 16.06
CA GLY A 32 29.50 -5.26 17.04
C GLY A 32 29.93 -6.66 16.59
N GLY A 33 30.79 -6.78 15.57
CA GLY A 33 31.11 -8.05 14.93
C GLY A 33 29.96 -8.64 14.08
N CYS A 34 28.93 -7.86 13.77
CA CYS A 34 27.83 -8.29 12.90
C CYS A 34 28.25 -8.27 11.42
N GLN A 35 27.88 -9.30 10.66
CA GLN A 35 28.16 -9.35 9.22
C GLN A 35 27.42 -8.25 8.45
N HIS A 36 26.17 -7.95 8.82
CA HIS A 36 25.34 -6.94 8.15
C HIS A 36 25.12 -5.72 9.03
N GLU A 37 24.06 -5.70 9.83
CA GLU A 37 23.69 -4.54 10.63
C GLU A 37 23.76 -4.87 12.12
N CYS A 38 24.32 -3.96 12.90
CA CYS A 38 24.29 -4.05 14.36
C CYS A 38 23.29 -3.05 14.91
N VAL A 39 22.36 -3.57 15.72
CA VAL A 39 21.36 -2.76 16.41
C VAL A 39 21.68 -2.76 17.90
N ASN A 40 22.08 -1.60 18.39
CA ASN A 40 22.36 -1.39 19.81
C ASN A 40 21.04 -1.41 20.60
N THR A 41 21.02 -2.13 21.71
CA THR A 41 19.86 -2.30 22.59
C THR A 41 20.26 -1.93 24.01
N PHE A 42 19.30 -1.70 24.91
CA PHE A 42 19.68 -1.31 26.26
C PHE A 42 20.34 -2.48 27.01
N GLY A 43 21.64 -2.36 27.30
CA GLY A 43 22.47 -3.34 27.99
C GLY A 43 23.08 -4.43 27.08
N SER A 44 22.94 -4.34 25.76
CA SER A 44 23.44 -5.34 24.78
C SER A 44 23.34 -4.81 23.34
N TYR A 45 23.67 -5.63 22.35
CA TYR A 45 23.34 -5.38 20.96
C TYR A 45 22.78 -6.66 20.30
N SER A 46 22.27 -6.53 19.08
CA SER A 46 21.82 -7.64 18.25
C SER A 46 22.18 -7.42 16.79
N CYS A 47 22.61 -8.48 16.10
CA CYS A 47 22.84 -8.42 14.66
C CYS A 47 21.55 -8.66 13.89
N GLN A 48 21.33 -7.88 12.84
CA GLN A 48 20.23 -8.03 11.89
C GLN A 48 20.77 -8.28 10.48
N CYS A 49 20.02 -9.07 9.71
CA CYS A 49 20.36 -9.42 8.34
C CYS A 49 19.50 -8.64 7.36
N ARG A 50 20.11 -8.19 6.27
CA ARG A 50 19.42 -7.53 5.16
C ARG A 50 18.47 -8.48 4.43
N SER A 51 17.58 -7.90 3.62
CA SER A 51 16.63 -8.62 2.77
C SER A 51 17.30 -9.77 2.01
N GLY A 52 16.68 -10.96 2.08
CA GLY A 52 17.20 -12.20 1.47
C GLY A 52 18.14 -13.02 2.35
N PHE A 53 18.40 -12.60 3.59
CA PHE A 53 19.25 -13.31 4.54
C PHE A 53 18.56 -13.48 5.90
N VAL A 54 18.95 -14.52 6.62
CA VAL A 54 18.54 -14.78 8.01
C VAL A 54 19.76 -14.92 8.89
N LEU A 55 19.61 -14.56 10.17
CA LEU A 55 20.69 -14.64 11.13
C LEU A 55 21.13 -16.10 11.30
N HIS A 56 22.44 -16.31 11.18
CA HIS A 56 23.09 -17.59 11.40
C HIS A 56 23.07 -17.96 12.89
N GLU A 57 23.33 -19.23 13.22
CA GLU A 57 23.26 -19.73 14.60
C GLU A 57 24.28 -19.07 15.54
N ASN A 58 25.37 -18.54 14.99
CA ASN A 58 26.36 -17.78 15.74
C ASN A 58 25.89 -16.36 16.10
N ARG A 59 24.70 -15.92 15.66
CA ARG A 59 24.09 -14.60 15.93
C ARG A 59 24.88 -13.40 15.40
N HIS A 60 25.87 -13.64 14.55
CA HIS A 60 26.72 -12.61 13.96
C HIS A 60 26.67 -12.64 12.43
N ASP A 61 26.70 -13.84 11.85
CA ASP A 61 26.68 -14.03 10.40
C ASP A 61 25.26 -14.11 9.86
N CYS A 62 25.13 -13.90 8.56
CA CYS A 62 23.89 -13.92 7.81
C CYS A 62 23.99 -15.00 6.73
N LYS A 63 23.10 -15.98 6.80
CA LYS A 63 22.98 -17.04 5.79
C LYS A 63 21.82 -16.71 4.84
N GLU A 64 21.94 -17.15 3.59
CA GLU A 64 20.90 -16.95 2.60
C GLU A 64 19.58 -17.61 3.06
N ALA A 65 18.48 -16.90 2.84
CA ALA A 65 17.14 -17.36 3.14
C ALA A 65 16.28 -17.43 1.87
N GLY A 66 15.09 -18.03 1.99
CA GLY A 66 14.03 -17.76 1.02
C GLY A 66 13.67 -16.27 1.04
N CYS A 67 13.39 -15.71 -0.12
CA CYS A 67 13.09 -14.29 -0.30
C CYS A 67 11.72 -14.10 -0.97
N ASP A 68 10.75 -14.91 -0.54
CA ASP A 68 9.34 -14.75 -0.87
C ASP A 68 8.67 -13.93 0.22
N HIS A 69 8.14 -12.77 -0.16
CA HIS A 69 7.62 -11.78 0.76
C HIS A 69 6.13 -11.53 0.51
N ILE A 70 5.36 -11.34 1.58
CA ILE A 70 3.97 -10.92 1.53
C ILE A 70 3.90 -9.50 2.09
N VAL A 71 3.44 -8.55 1.29
CA VAL A 71 3.43 -7.12 1.63
C VAL A 71 1.97 -6.65 1.66
N ASN A 72 1.47 -6.34 2.85
CA ASN A 72 0.08 -5.93 3.07
C ASN A 72 -0.06 -4.46 3.50
N SER A 73 1.03 -3.67 3.40
CA SER A 73 1.03 -2.26 3.80
C SER A 73 0.56 -1.36 2.65
N VAL A 74 -0.15 -0.28 3.00
CA VAL A 74 -0.62 0.74 2.04
C VAL A 74 0.52 1.49 1.37
N THR A 75 1.63 1.64 2.06
CA THR A 75 2.88 2.21 1.53
C THR A 75 4.07 1.43 2.06
N GLY A 76 5.21 1.56 1.39
CA GLY A 76 6.46 0.99 1.88
C GLY A 76 7.54 0.96 0.80
N THR A 77 8.64 0.29 1.12
CA THR A 77 9.79 0.15 0.24
C THR A 77 10.12 -1.32 0.05
N ILE A 78 10.45 -1.68 -1.18
CA ILE A 78 10.87 -3.00 -1.61
C ILE A 78 12.28 -2.88 -2.17
N THR A 79 13.16 -3.75 -1.72
CA THR A 79 14.56 -3.76 -2.14
C THR A 79 14.95 -5.12 -2.69
N SER A 80 15.89 -5.12 -3.64
CA SER A 80 16.58 -6.36 -4.02
C SER A 80 17.31 -6.96 -2.82
N PRO A 81 17.56 -8.27 -2.82
CA PRO A 81 18.35 -8.90 -1.77
C PRO A 81 19.71 -8.23 -1.61
N ASN A 82 20.17 -8.09 -0.37
CA ASN A 82 21.43 -7.45 0.01
C ASN A 82 21.55 -5.93 -0.23
N TRP A 83 20.51 -5.26 -0.72
CA TRP A 83 20.52 -3.80 -0.94
C TRP A 83 21.06 -3.01 0.27
N PRO A 84 21.93 -1.99 0.07
CA PRO A 84 22.40 -1.42 -1.20
C PRO A 84 23.66 -2.09 -1.78
N ASP A 85 24.14 -3.17 -1.16
CA ASP A 85 25.24 -3.96 -1.71
C ASP A 85 24.76 -4.88 -2.83
N LYS A 86 25.71 -5.51 -3.52
CA LYS A 86 25.40 -6.33 -4.68
C LYS A 86 24.44 -7.47 -4.35
N TYR A 87 23.41 -7.65 -5.17
CA TYR A 87 22.51 -8.79 -5.03
C TYR A 87 23.25 -10.12 -5.25
N PRO A 88 22.81 -11.24 -4.68
CA PRO A 88 23.46 -12.53 -4.90
C PRO A 88 23.15 -13.10 -6.30
N SER A 89 24.05 -13.93 -6.84
CA SER A 89 23.85 -14.69 -8.08
C SER A 89 22.83 -15.83 -7.91
N LYS A 90 22.16 -16.26 -8.99
CA LYS A 90 21.23 -17.40 -9.01
C LYS A 90 20.07 -17.26 -8.02
N LYS A 91 19.54 -16.06 -7.86
CA LYS A 91 18.42 -15.79 -6.95
C LYS A 91 17.13 -15.57 -7.69
N ALA A 92 16.06 -16.07 -7.10
CA ALA A 92 14.70 -15.76 -7.49
C ALA A 92 13.96 -15.33 -6.23
N CYS A 93 13.53 -14.07 -6.20
CA CYS A 93 12.80 -13.49 -5.07
C CYS A 93 11.46 -12.98 -5.54
N SER A 94 10.46 -13.02 -4.66
CA SER A 94 9.12 -12.58 -5.00
C SER A 94 8.50 -11.73 -3.91
N TRP A 95 7.65 -10.80 -4.33
CA TRP A 95 6.85 -9.98 -3.43
C TRP A 95 5.40 -10.03 -3.91
N ALA A 96 4.52 -10.57 -3.07
CA ALA A 96 3.09 -10.52 -3.26
C ALA A 96 2.53 -9.31 -2.50
N LEU A 97 2.26 -8.23 -3.22
CA LEU A 97 1.70 -7.01 -2.66
C LEU A 97 0.18 -7.08 -2.68
N SER A 98 -0.44 -6.68 -1.58
CA SER A 98 -1.89 -6.49 -1.46
C SER A 98 -2.17 -5.19 -0.74
N THR A 99 -3.11 -4.40 -1.27
CA THR A 99 -3.59 -3.18 -0.62
C THR A 99 -5.11 -3.24 -0.39
N THR A 100 -5.67 -2.17 0.14
CA THR A 100 -7.09 -2.00 0.45
C THR A 100 -7.96 -2.26 -0.77
N PRO A 101 -9.07 -3.03 -0.65
CA PRO A 101 -9.97 -3.29 -1.77
C PRO A 101 -10.45 -2.02 -2.47
N GLY A 102 -10.60 -2.10 -3.79
CA GLY A 102 -11.00 -0.95 -4.63
C GLY A 102 -9.86 0.05 -4.92
N HIS A 103 -8.69 -0.12 -4.33
CA HIS A 103 -7.49 0.67 -4.65
C HIS A 103 -6.57 -0.11 -5.59
N ARG A 104 -5.59 0.61 -6.14
CA ARG A 104 -4.52 0.09 -6.99
C ARG A 104 -3.19 0.25 -6.28
N ILE A 105 -2.18 -0.45 -6.76
CA ILE A 105 -0.82 -0.37 -6.26
C ILE A 105 -0.01 0.35 -7.32
N LYS A 106 0.63 1.44 -6.92
CA LYS A 106 1.66 2.12 -7.71
C LYS A 106 3.02 1.72 -7.18
N LEU A 107 3.90 1.29 -8.07
CA LEU A 107 5.29 0.99 -7.79
C LEU A 107 6.18 1.99 -8.53
N ASP A 108 7.03 2.69 -7.79
CA ASP A 108 7.96 3.68 -8.32
C ASP A 108 9.40 3.26 -7.96
N PHE A 109 10.27 3.19 -8.96
CA PHE A 109 11.68 2.83 -8.74
C PHE A 109 12.46 4.07 -8.29
N ASN A 110 12.96 4.04 -7.07
CA ASN A 110 13.81 5.08 -6.52
C ASN A 110 15.22 4.99 -7.14
N GLU A 111 15.80 3.79 -7.14
CA GLU A 111 17.11 3.46 -7.72
C GLU A 111 17.04 2.12 -8.44
N MET A 112 17.79 2.01 -9.55
CA MET A 112 17.94 0.78 -10.31
C MET A 112 19.35 0.71 -10.88
N ASP A 113 20.06 -0.36 -10.55
CA ASP A 113 21.37 -0.72 -11.08
C ASP A 113 21.43 -2.24 -11.19
N MET A 114 21.01 -2.76 -12.33
CA MET A 114 20.98 -4.19 -12.67
C MET A 114 21.81 -4.45 -13.92
N GLU A 115 22.17 -5.72 -14.17
CA GLU A 115 22.79 -6.09 -15.44
C GLU A 115 21.91 -5.64 -16.62
N ALA A 116 22.53 -4.98 -17.60
CA ALA A 116 21.82 -4.47 -18.77
C ALA A 116 21.88 -5.51 -19.90
N HIS A 117 20.72 -5.80 -20.48
CA HIS A 117 20.60 -6.63 -21.68
C HIS A 117 19.42 -6.14 -22.51
N LEU A 118 19.48 -6.30 -23.84
CA LEU A 118 18.46 -5.79 -24.77
C LEU A 118 17.04 -6.27 -24.40
N GLU A 119 16.91 -7.56 -24.10
CA GLU A 119 15.64 -8.22 -23.73
C GLU A 119 15.55 -8.56 -22.23
N CYS A 120 16.46 -8.02 -21.40
CA CYS A 120 16.55 -8.34 -19.98
C CYS A 120 16.55 -9.87 -19.72
N ALA A 121 17.37 -10.61 -20.47
CA ALA A 121 17.38 -12.07 -20.48
C ALA A 121 18.17 -12.68 -19.30
N TYR A 122 19.09 -11.90 -18.72
CA TYR A 122 19.88 -12.26 -17.56
C TYR A 122 19.15 -11.75 -16.30
N ASP A 123 19.73 -10.80 -15.58
CA ASP A 123 19.13 -10.22 -14.39
C ASP A 123 17.97 -9.29 -14.74
N HIS A 124 16.82 -9.48 -14.09
CA HIS A 124 15.65 -8.66 -14.35
C HIS A 124 14.64 -8.65 -13.19
N VAL A 125 13.77 -7.66 -13.23
CA VAL A 125 12.56 -7.57 -12.41
C VAL A 125 11.34 -7.62 -13.32
N GLU A 126 10.43 -8.54 -13.02
CA GLU A 126 9.13 -8.66 -13.66
C GLU A 126 8.02 -8.25 -12.72
N ILE A 127 7.06 -7.49 -13.25
CA ILE A 127 5.89 -7.03 -12.53
C ILE A 127 4.65 -7.62 -13.18
N TYR A 128 3.71 -8.08 -12.37
CA TYR A 128 2.49 -8.75 -12.77
C TYR A 128 1.26 -8.09 -12.14
N ASP A 129 0.21 -7.92 -12.95
CA ASP A 129 -1.05 -7.28 -12.60
C ASP A 129 -2.01 -8.25 -11.89
N GLY A 130 -1.62 -8.72 -10.72
CA GLY A 130 -2.46 -9.63 -9.95
C GLY A 130 -1.73 -10.31 -8.80
N ARG A 131 -2.20 -11.51 -8.46
CA ARG A 131 -1.79 -12.23 -7.26
C ARG A 131 -0.45 -12.95 -7.39
N ASP A 132 -0.10 -13.40 -8.60
CA ASP A 132 1.05 -14.26 -8.85
C ASP A 132 1.59 -14.08 -10.28
N GLY A 133 2.68 -14.78 -10.59
CA GLY A 133 3.34 -14.73 -11.91
C GLY A 133 2.55 -15.33 -13.07
N LYS A 134 1.30 -15.75 -12.89
CA LYS A 134 0.39 -16.13 -13.99
C LYS A 134 -0.52 -14.97 -14.43
N ALA A 135 -0.55 -13.88 -13.68
CA ALA A 135 -1.29 -12.69 -14.05
C ALA A 135 -0.65 -11.99 -15.27
N PRO A 136 -1.35 -11.05 -15.93
CA PRO A 136 -0.78 -10.29 -17.04
C PRO A 136 0.50 -9.55 -16.61
N SER A 137 1.55 -9.59 -17.43
CA SER A 137 2.78 -8.84 -17.14
C SER A 137 2.57 -7.34 -17.38
N LEU A 138 2.96 -6.52 -16.40
CA LEU A 138 3.02 -5.06 -16.51
C LEU A 138 4.38 -4.58 -17.04
N GLY A 139 5.37 -5.47 -17.11
CA GLY A 139 6.67 -5.19 -17.69
C GLY A 139 7.79 -6.03 -17.11
N ARG A 140 8.89 -6.08 -17.86
CA ARG A 140 10.19 -6.64 -17.46
C ARG A 140 11.24 -5.54 -17.57
N PHE A 141 12.04 -5.36 -16.52
CA PHE A 141 12.97 -4.25 -16.38
C PHE A 141 14.36 -4.75 -15.96
N CYS A 142 15.40 -4.12 -16.50
CA CYS A 142 16.81 -4.36 -16.17
C CYS A 142 17.66 -3.12 -16.52
N GLY A 143 18.97 -3.18 -16.27
CA GLY A 143 19.88 -2.06 -16.49
C GLY A 143 19.78 -0.96 -15.43
N THR A 144 20.15 0.27 -15.81
CA THR A 144 20.21 1.44 -14.91
C THR A 144 19.10 2.46 -15.17
N LYS A 145 18.31 2.27 -16.24
CA LYS A 145 17.23 3.19 -16.60
C LYS A 145 15.96 2.83 -15.85
N LYS A 146 15.53 3.73 -14.97
CA LYS A 146 14.30 3.57 -14.20
C LYS A 146 13.07 3.63 -15.12
N PRO A 147 12.10 2.70 -15.00
CA PRO A 147 10.86 2.78 -15.76
C PRO A 147 9.96 3.90 -15.22
N GLN A 148 8.89 4.21 -15.97
CA GLN A 148 7.81 5.04 -15.41
C GLN A 148 7.09 4.28 -14.29
N PRO A 149 6.44 4.99 -13.34
CA PRO A 149 5.69 4.35 -12.28
C PRO A 149 4.68 3.34 -12.82
N VAL A 150 4.73 2.12 -12.29
CA VAL A 150 3.89 1.00 -12.73
C VAL A 150 2.67 0.93 -11.83
N ILE A 151 1.47 0.96 -12.41
CA ILE A 151 0.22 0.97 -11.66
C ILE A 151 -0.58 -0.29 -12.01
N SER A 152 -0.97 -1.06 -11.00
CA SER A 152 -1.84 -2.24 -11.19
C SER A 152 -3.27 -1.83 -11.55
N SER A 153 -4.04 -2.75 -12.13
CA SER A 153 -5.48 -2.55 -12.37
C SER A 153 -6.32 -2.82 -11.12
N CYS A 154 -5.80 -3.60 -10.17
CA CYS A 154 -6.50 -4.01 -8.96
C CYS A 154 -5.64 -3.83 -7.69
N ASN A 155 -6.16 -4.25 -6.53
CA ASN A 155 -5.49 -4.12 -5.24
C ASN A 155 -4.40 -5.18 -5.00
N LYS A 156 -3.92 -5.85 -6.05
CA LYS A 156 -2.87 -6.88 -6.00
C LYS A 156 -1.85 -6.65 -7.08
N MET A 157 -0.58 -6.82 -6.73
CA MET A 157 0.55 -6.74 -7.64
C MET A 157 1.57 -7.79 -7.22
N PHE A 158 2.16 -8.47 -8.19
CA PHE A 158 3.19 -9.47 -7.92
C PHE A 158 4.50 -9.09 -8.60
N LEU A 159 5.57 -9.03 -7.81
CA LEU A 159 6.91 -8.67 -8.26
C LEU A 159 7.78 -9.92 -8.21
N ARG A 160 8.61 -10.12 -9.23
CA ARG A 160 9.61 -11.19 -9.27
C ARG A 160 10.96 -10.64 -9.70
N PHE A 161 11.97 -10.86 -8.87
CA PHE A 161 13.37 -10.59 -9.19
C PHE A 161 14.07 -11.89 -9.57
N PHE A 162 14.87 -11.86 -10.61
CA PHE A 162 15.73 -12.97 -11.04
C PHE A 162 17.17 -12.49 -11.25
N SER A 163 18.14 -13.26 -10.77
CA SER A 163 19.56 -13.09 -11.09
C SER A 163 20.18 -14.38 -11.60
N ASP A 164 21.12 -14.23 -12.54
CA ASP A 164 21.85 -15.32 -13.18
C ASP A 164 23.19 -15.60 -12.46
N ASN A 165 24.12 -16.31 -13.11
CA ASN A 165 25.38 -16.74 -12.51
C ASN A 165 26.41 -15.59 -12.34
N SER A 166 26.26 -14.46 -13.03
CA SER A 166 27.31 -13.45 -13.17
C SER A 166 26.77 -12.02 -13.14
N VAL A 167 27.69 -11.04 -13.11
CA VAL A 167 27.38 -9.61 -13.22
C VAL A 167 26.38 -9.07 -12.18
N GLN A 168 26.65 -9.34 -10.91
CA GLN A 168 25.86 -8.73 -9.84
C GLN A 168 26.16 -7.23 -9.67
N LYS A 169 25.10 -6.44 -9.61
CA LYS A 169 25.07 -4.99 -9.39
C LYS A 169 24.35 -4.67 -8.08
N LYS A 170 24.16 -3.40 -7.72
CA LYS A 170 23.48 -3.03 -6.46
C LYS A 170 22.04 -3.55 -6.38
N GLY A 171 21.34 -3.62 -7.52
CA GLY A 171 19.97 -4.08 -7.62
C GLY A 171 18.98 -2.93 -7.70
N PHE A 172 17.92 -2.97 -6.90
CA PHE A 172 16.87 -1.95 -6.95
C PHE A 172 16.32 -1.61 -5.58
N GLU A 173 15.82 -0.38 -5.48
CA GLU A 173 14.92 0.08 -4.42
C GLU A 173 13.70 0.70 -5.08
N ALA A 174 12.51 0.24 -4.70
CA ALA A 174 11.25 0.73 -5.19
C ALA A 174 10.30 1.06 -4.05
N SER A 175 9.60 2.18 -4.16
CA SER A 175 8.52 2.56 -3.24
C SER A 175 7.19 2.05 -3.79
N HIS A 176 6.35 1.45 -2.96
CA HIS A 176 4.97 1.14 -3.31
C HIS A 176 4.00 2.04 -2.54
N THR A 177 2.93 2.47 -3.19
CA THR A 177 1.84 3.24 -2.60
C THR A 177 0.48 2.76 -3.08
N ALA A 178 -0.51 2.85 -2.20
CA ALA A 178 -1.91 2.63 -2.55
C ALA A 178 -2.46 3.88 -3.25
N GLU A 179 -2.95 3.69 -4.47
CA GLU A 179 -3.59 4.74 -5.27
C GLU A 179 -5.08 4.47 -5.35
N CYS A 180 -5.90 5.49 -5.14
CA CYS A 180 -7.34 5.37 -5.29
C CYS A 180 -7.77 5.37 -6.77
N GLY A 181 -9.03 5.07 -7.01
CA GLY A 181 -9.62 4.99 -8.34
C GLY A 181 -9.26 3.72 -9.11
N GLY A 182 -9.74 3.62 -10.34
CA GLY A 182 -9.52 2.49 -11.24
C GLY A 182 -10.80 1.95 -11.85
N ARG A 183 -10.69 0.81 -12.54
CA ARG A 183 -11.84 0.10 -13.12
C ARG A 183 -12.12 -1.13 -12.27
N LEU A 184 -13.34 -1.25 -11.78
CA LEU A 184 -13.80 -2.33 -10.92
C LEU A 184 -14.90 -3.12 -11.61
N LYS A 185 -14.94 -4.42 -11.34
CA LYS A 185 -15.99 -5.29 -11.86
C LYS A 185 -16.95 -5.69 -10.75
N ALA A 186 -18.22 -5.31 -10.91
CA ALA A 186 -19.31 -5.77 -10.07
C ALA A 186 -19.60 -7.24 -10.36
N GLU A 187 -19.76 -8.03 -9.31
CA GLU A 187 -20.12 -9.44 -9.36
C GLU A 187 -21.33 -9.66 -8.45
N VAL A 188 -22.00 -10.81 -8.58
CA VAL A 188 -23.10 -11.20 -7.67
C VAL A 188 -22.61 -11.27 -6.22
N LYS A 189 -21.34 -11.59 -6.01
CA LYS A 189 -20.71 -11.46 -4.70
C LYS A 189 -20.42 -9.99 -4.43
N THR A 190 -21.03 -9.46 -3.38
CA THR A 190 -20.79 -8.11 -2.88
C THR A 190 -19.31 -7.89 -2.55
N LYS A 191 -18.78 -6.74 -2.98
CA LYS A 191 -17.40 -6.30 -2.74
C LYS A 191 -17.40 -4.94 -2.03
N ASP A 192 -16.35 -4.70 -1.26
CA ASP A 192 -16.16 -3.44 -0.54
C ASP A 192 -15.32 -2.46 -1.37
N LEU A 193 -15.67 -1.18 -1.23
CA LEU A 193 -14.95 -0.02 -1.77
C LEU A 193 -14.86 1.04 -0.66
N TYR A 194 -13.67 1.60 -0.50
CA TYR A 194 -13.38 2.60 0.50
C TYR A 194 -12.93 3.90 -0.16
N SER A 195 -13.27 5.02 0.47
CA SER A 195 -12.83 6.36 0.04
C SER A 195 -11.31 6.52 -0.03
N HIS A 196 -10.58 5.84 0.86
CA HIS A 196 -9.13 5.91 0.97
C HIS A 196 -8.55 4.61 1.55
N ALA A 197 -7.24 4.41 1.38
CA ALA A 197 -6.59 3.14 1.69
C ALA A 197 -6.47 2.86 3.20
N GLN A 198 -6.48 3.90 4.05
CA GLN A 198 -6.37 3.79 5.52
C GLN A 198 -7.73 3.96 6.22
N PHE A 199 -8.83 3.66 5.52
CA PHE A 199 -10.17 3.80 6.07
C PHE A 199 -10.33 2.99 7.35
N GLY A 200 -10.75 3.67 8.43
CA GLY A 200 -10.93 3.09 9.75
C GLY A 200 -9.79 3.41 10.73
N ASP A 201 -8.58 3.63 10.21
CA ASP A 201 -7.43 4.06 11.02
C ASP A 201 -7.30 5.59 11.04
N ASN A 202 -7.59 6.23 9.90
CA ASN A 202 -7.47 7.67 9.70
C ASN A 202 -8.71 8.24 8.98
N ASN A 203 -8.78 9.58 8.93
CA ASN A 203 -9.65 10.30 8.03
C ASN A 203 -9.07 10.31 6.60
N TYR A 204 -9.89 10.57 5.58
CA TYR A 204 -9.40 10.63 4.20
C TYR A 204 -8.32 11.72 4.03
N PRO A 205 -7.37 11.56 3.10
CA PRO A 205 -6.38 12.60 2.86
C PRO A 205 -7.00 13.82 2.15
N GLY A 206 -6.45 15.01 2.44
CA GLY A 206 -6.75 16.21 1.68
C GLY A 206 -6.24 16.13 0.23
N ALA A 207 -6.77 17.00 -0.64
CA ALA A 207 -6.44 17.07 -2.07
C ALA A 207 -6.63 15.75 -2.84
N SER A 208 -7.55 14.89 -2.40
CA SER A 208 -7.83 13.62 -3.08
C SER A 208 -8.56 13.86 -4.39
N ASP A 209 -8.20 13.11 -5.44
CA ASP A 209 -8.92 13.04 -6.72
C ASP A 209 -9.08 11.59 -7.14
N CYS A 210 -10.13 10.96 -6.66
CA CYS A 210 -10.36 9.54 -6.88
C CYS A 210 -11.53 9.34 -7.85
N GLN A 211 -11.32 8.50 -8.86
CA GLN A 211 -12.39 8.10 -9.78
C GLN A 211 -12.40 6.59 -9.96
N TRP A 212 -13.51 5.96 -9.57
CA TRP A 212 -13.77 4.54 -9.78
C TRP A 212 -14.87 4.39 -10.83
N MET A 213 -14.63 3.54 -11.83
CA MET A 213 -15.66 3.09 -12.76
C MET A 213 -15.99 1.63 -12.42
N ILE A 214 -17.21 1.38 -11.99
CA ILE A 214 -17.71 0.04 -11.65
C ILE A 214 -18.59 -0.42 -12.80
N SER A 215 -18.26 -1.55 -13.42
CA SER A 215 -19.05 -2.16 -14.50
C SER A 215 -19.57 -3.54 -14.11
N ALA A 216 -20.83 -3.81 -14.42
CA ALA A 216 -21.47 -5.12 -14.35
C ALA A 216 -21.38 -5.87 -15.70
N GLU A 217 -21.83 -7.12 -15.72
CA GLU A 217 -21.96 -7.86 -16.99
C GLU A 217 -23.21 -7.42 -17.75
N LYS A 218 -23.20 -7.63 -19.07
CA LYS A 218 -24.32 -7.24 -19.93
C LYS A 218 -25.64 -7.86 -19.45
N GLY A 219 -26.66 -7.01 -19.26
CA GLY A 219 -27.97 -7.44 -18.74
C GLY A 219 -28.11 -7.34 -17.22
N TYR A 220 -27.07 -6.83 -16.54
CA TYR A 220 -27.07 -6.53 -15.11
C TYR A 220 -26.73 -5.05 -14.89
N GLY A 221 -27.23 -4.51 -13.78
CA GLY A 221 -26.86 -3.22 -13.23
C GLY A 221 -25.89 -3.35 -12.05
N VAL A 222 -25.48 -2.20 -11.55
CA VAL A 222 -24.66 -2.01 -10.35
C VAL A 222 -25.56 -1.44 -9.26
N GLU A 223 -25.56 -2.08 -8.11
CA GLU A 223 -26.18 -1.60 -6.88
C GLU A 223 -25.08 -1.12 -5.93
N LEU A 224 -25.24 0.08 -5.37
CA LEU A 224 -24.38 0.66 -4.35
C LEU A 224 -25.12 0.72 -3.00
N ILE A 225 -24.50 0.13 -1.98
CA ILE A 225 -25.02 0.01 -0.63
C ILE A 225 -24.06 0.73 0.31
N PHE A 226 -24.46 1.89 0.81
CA PHE A 226 -23.64 2.71 1.71
C PHE A 226 -23.67 2.14 3.13
N GLN A 227 -22.49 1.83 3.67
CA GLN A 227 -22.32 1.39 5.06
C GLN A 227 -21.91 2.55 5.96
N THR A 228 -21.11 3.47 5.44
CA THR A 228 -20.68 4.69 6.12
C THR A 228 -20.54 5.78 5.09
N PHE A 229 -20.99 6.98 5.44
CA PHE A 229 -20.84 8.17 4.61
C PHE A 229 -20.70 9.39 5.53
N GLU A 230 -19.46 9.86 5.65
CA GLU A 230 -19.08 11.02 6.45
C GLU A 230 -18.05 11.84 5.66
N ILE A 231 -18.53 12.81 4.91
CA ILE A 231 -17.72 13.80 4.17
C ILE A 231 -17.95 15.16 4.83
N GLU A 232 -17.03 16.12 4.66
CA GLU A 232 -17.25 17.49 5.13
C GLU A 232 -18.63 18.02 4.71
N GLU A 233 -19.33 18.65 5.65
CA GLU A 233 -20.67 19.18 5.42
C GLU A 233 -20.60 20.65 4.99
N GLU A 234 -21.20 20.97 3.85
CA GLU A 234 -21.28 22.32 3.30
C GLU A 234 -22.59 22.45 2.50
N ALA A 235 -23.17 23.65 2.43
CA ALA A 235 -24.50 23.87 1.87
C ALA A 235 -24.64 23.45 0.40
N ASP A 236 -23.59 23.63 -0.41
CA ASP A 236 -23.53 23.31 -1.83
C ASP A 236 -22.56 22.15 -2.15
N CYS A 237 -22.07 21.48 -1.10
CA CYS A 237 -21.00 20.48 -1.17
C CYS A 237 -19.76 20.98 -1.93
N GLY A 238 -19.40 22.26 -1.74
CA GLY A 238 -18.35 22.96 -2.49
C GLY A 238 -16.92 22.51 -2.19
N TYR A 239 -16.66 22.09 -0.95
CA TYR A 239 -15.34 21.66 -0.47
C TYR A 239 -15.11 20.17 -0.81
N ASP A 240 -15.45 19.28 0.11
CA ASP A 240 -15.36 17.83 -0.10
C ASP A 240 -16.69 17.25 -0.60
N TYR A 241 -16.62 16.34 -1.58
CA TYR A 241 -17.82 15.75 -2.13
C TYR A 241 -17.58 14.42 -2.85
N MET A 242 -18.64 13.63 -2.92
CA MET A 242 -18.77 12.50 -3.81
C MET A 242 -19.79 12.82 -4.91
N GLU A 243 -19.44 12.56 -6.17
CA GLU A 243 -20.35 12.59 -7.31
C GLU A 243 -20.54 11.20 -7.89
N LEU A 244 -21.77 10.92 -8.30
CA LEU A 244 -22.15 9.68 -8.95
C LEU A 244 -22.68 9.95 -10.35
N PHE A 245 -22.26 9.14 -11.31
CA PHE A 245 -22.71 9.21 -12.70
C PHE A 245 -23.17 7.83 -13.16
N ASP A 246 -24.31 7.78 -13.84
CA ASP A 246 -24.91 6.55 -14.36
C ASP A 246 -24.40 6.26 -15.78
N GLY A 247 -23.24 5.61 -15.84
CA GLY A 247 -22.56 5.26 -17.08
C GLY A 247 -21.06 5.02 -16.89
N ALA A 248 -20.33 5.10 -17.99
CA ALA A 248 -18.91 4.72 -18.04
C ALA A 248 -17.94 5.86 -17.73
N ASP A 249 -18.41 7.11 -17.67
CA ASP A 249 -17.59 8.30 -17.47
C ASP A 249 -18.34 9.44 -16.77
N ASN A 250 -17.62 10.54 -16.50
CA ASN A 250 -18.15 11.76 -15.88
C ASN A 250 -18.97 12.66 -16.84
N LYS A 251 -19.18 12.23 -18.09
CA LYS A 251 -20.08 12.90 -19.05
C LYS A 251 -21.46 12.23 -19.06
N SER A 252 -21.56 11.06 -18.44
CA SER A 252 -22.82 10.33 -18.27
C SER A 252 -23.77 11.09 -17.32
N PRO A 253 -25.08 10.81 -17.33
CA PRO A 253 -26.04 11.48 -16.47
C PRO A 253 -25.62 11.44 -15.00
N ARG A 254 -25.53 12.61 -14.35
CA ARG A 254 -25.17 12.72 -12.94
C ARG A 254 -26.35 12.33 -12.06
N LEU A 255 -26.18 11.32 -11.23
CA LEU A 255 -27.17 10.86 -10.26
C LEU A 255 -27.27 11.83 -9.07
N GLY A 256 -26.13 12.36 -8.63
CA GLY A 256 -26.10 13.34 -7.56
C GLY A 256 -24.69 13.75 -7.14
N ARG A 257 -24.63 14.78 -6.30
CA ARG A 257 -23.46 15.22 -5.55
C ARG A 257 -23.82 15.18 -4.07
N TYR A 258 -22.95 14.58 -3.26
CA TYR A 258 -23.22 14.24 -1.87
C TYR A 258 -22.06 14.67 -0.99
N CYS A 259 -22.38 15.20 0.19
CA CYS A 259 -21.45 15.57 1.25
C CYS A 259 -22.19 15.52 2.61
N GLY A 260 -21.50 15.80 3.72
CA GLY A 260 -22.06 15.69 5.06
C GLY A 260 -22.15 14.26 5.60
N SER A 261 -23.07 14.05 6.55
CA SER A 261 -23.21 12.78 7.28
C SER A 261 -24.56 12.12 7.01
N GLY A 262 -24.54 10.82 6.72
CA GLY A 262 -25.72 10.00 6.45
C GLY A 262 -25.66 9.31 5.10
N PRO A 263 -25.89 7.99 5.02
CA PRO A 263 -25.82 7.27 3.76
C PRO A 263 -26.92 7.79 2.80
N PRO A 264 -26.61 7.99 1.51
CA PRO A 264 -27.64 8.10 0.49
C PRO A 264 -28.60 6.90 0.54
N GLU A 265 -29.85 7.10 0.10
CA GLU A 265 -30.73 5.96 -0.25
C GLU A 265 -29.99 5.02 -1.23
N GLU A 266 -30.33 3.73 -1.22
CA GLU A 266 -29.70 2.74 -2.11
C GLU A 266 -29.69 3.22 -3.56
N ILE A 267 -28.53 3.13 -4.22
CA ILE A 267 -28.35 3.65 -5.58
C ILE A 267 -28.22 2.51 -6.57
N TYR A 268 -29.04 2.56 -7.61
CA TYR A 268 -29.07 1.60 -8.70
C TYR A 268 -28.69 2.29 -10.00
N SER A 269 -27.86 1.63 -10.82
CA SER A 269 -27.59 2.09 -12.18
C SER A 269 -28.79 1.81 -13.09
N ALA A 270 -29.10 2.72 -14.02
CA ALA A 270 -30.00 2.38 -15.12
C ALA A 270 -29.27 1.58 -16.20
N GLY A 271 -27.96 1.83 -16.35
CA GLY A 271 -27.06 1.10 -17.24
C GLY A 271 -26.32 -0.04 -16.56
N ASP A 272 -25.26 -0.52 -17.22
CA ASP A 272 -24.35 -1.55 -16.71
C ASP A 272 -23.18 -0.98 -15.90
N SER A 273 -23.13 0.33 -15.67
CA SER A 273 -21.97 0.99 -15.11
C SER A 273 -22.32 2.21 -14.25
N ILE A 274 -21.51 2.44 -13.22
CA ILE A 274 -21.53 3.66 -12.39
C ILE A 274 -20.10 4.20 -12.28
N VAL A 275 -19.96 5.51 -12.36
CA VAL A 275 -18.74 6.21 -11.95
C VAL A 275 -18.95 6.87 -10.59
N ILE A 276 -18.03 6.60 -9.68
CA ILE A 276 -17.90 7.28 -8.39
C ILE A 276 -16.69 8.22 -8.48
N LYS A 277 -16.91 9.51 -8.28
CA LYS A 277 -15.86 10.51 -8.19
C LYS A 277 -15.83 11.08 -6.78
N PHE A 278 -14.68 11.05 -6.13
CA PHE A 278 -14.47 11.64 -4.81
C PHE A 278 -13.39 12.70 -4.89
N ARG A 279 -13.70 13.87 -4.34
CA ARG A 279 -12.80 15.02 -4.28
C ARG A 279 -12.77 15.54 -2.85
N SER A 280 -11.56 15.83 -2.37
CA SER A 280 -11.36 16.60 -1.14
C SER A 280 -10.47 17.81 -1.37
N ASP A 281 -10.66 18.85 -0.57
CA ASP A 281 -9.77 20.00 -0.48
C ASP A 281 -8.64 19.76 0.55
N ASP A 282 -7.86 20.80 0.85
CA ASP A 282 -6.68 20.70 1.72
C ASP A 282 -7.02 20.66 3.22
N THR A 283 -8.28 20.82 3.61
CA THR A 283 -8.71 21.01 5.00
C THR A 283 -9.88 20.09 5.40
N ILE A 284 -10.18 20.06 6.71
CA ILE A 284 -11.37 19.43 7.30
C ILE A 284 -11.69 18.02 6.76
N ASN A 285 -10.79 17.08 7.00
CA ASN A 285 -11.04 15.71 6.58
C ASN A 285 -11.89 14.95 7.61
N LYS A 286 -12.83 14.14 7.12
CA LYS A 286 -13.70 13.25 7.91
C LYS A 286 -13.37 11.78 7.64
N LYS A 287 -14.17 10.88 8.21
CA LYS A 287 -13.97 9.43 8.08
C LYS A 287 -14.09 8.92 6.63
N GLY A 288 -14.83 9.63 5.78
CA GLY A 288 -15.06 9.28 4.39
C GLY A 288 -16.21 8.29 4.22
N PHE A 289 -16.14 7.48 3.17
CA PHE A 289 -17.17 6.49 2.87
C PHE A 289 -16.65 5.07 2.76
N HIS A 290 -17.55 4.13 3.09
CA HIS A 290 -17.45 2.70 2.80
C HIS A 290 -18.72 2.29 2.06
N VAL A 291 -18.53 1.90 0.80
CA VAL A 291 -19.58 1.48 -0.11
C VAL A 291 -19.39 0.01 -0.42
N ARG A 292 -20.47 -0.75 -0.35
CA ARG A 292 -20.55 -2.09 -0.91
C ARG A 292 -21.17 -2.01 -2.28
N TYR A 293 -20.61 -2.73 -3.24
CA TYR A 293 -21.18 -2.81 -4.59
C TYR A 293 -21.40 -4.25 -5.00
N THR A 294 -22.48 -4.49 -5.72
CA THR A 294 -22.85 -5.80 -6.23
C THR A 294 -23.52 -5.68 -7.60
N SER A 295 -23.49 -6.76 -8.36
CA SER A 295 -24.19 -6.86 -9.63
C SER A 295 -25.60 -7.39 -9.41
N THR A 296 -26.60 -6.67 -9.89
CA THR A 296 -28.01 -7.04 -9.81
C THR A 296 -28.57 -7.23 -11.21
N LYS A 297 -29.40 -8.25 -11.41
CA LYS A 297 -30.07 -8.40 -12.70
C LYS A 297 -31.04 -7.22 -12.85
N PHE A 298 -31.08 -6.58 -14.01
CA PHE A 298 -32.15 -5.63 -14.27
C PHE A 298 -33.47 -6.33 -13.97
N GLN A 299 -34.31 -5.72 -13.13
CA GLN A 299 -35.66 -6.24 -12.99
C GLN A 299 -36.31 -6.10 -14.36
N ASP A 300 -36.56 -7.23 -15.02
CA ASP A 300 -37.49 -7.27 -16.14
C ASP A 300 -38.76 -6.62 -15.61
N THR A 301 -39.10 -5.45 -16.15
CA THR A 301 -40.32 -4.74 -15.81
C THR A 301 -41.45 -5.75 -15.68
N LEU A 302 -41.99 -5.91 -14.47
CA LEU A 302 -43.31 -6.51 -14.23
C LEU A 302 -44.38 -5.54 -14.79
N HIS A 303 -44.31 -5.33 -16.10
CA HIS A 303 -45.36 -4.78 -16.95
C HIS A 303 -45.76 -5.88 -17.93
N SER A 304 -46.20 -7.00 -17.36
CA SER A 304 -47.01 -8.00 -18.04
C SER A 304 -47.69 -8.88 -16.99
N ARG A 305 -48.76 -8.37 -16.39
CA ARG A 305 -50.05 -9.07 -16.29
C ARG A 305 -51.14 -8.08 -15.87
N LYS A 306 -52.21 -8.15 -16.66
CA LYS A 306 -53.44 -7.36 -16.60
C LYS A 306 -54.12 -7.40 -15.24
#